data_AF-A0A348B651-F1
#
_entry.id   AF-A0A348B651-F1
#
_cell.length_a   1.000
_cell.length_b   1.000
_cell.length_c   1.000
_cell.angle_alpha   90.00
_cell.angle_beta   90.00
_cell.angle_gamma   90.00
#
_symmetry.space_group_name_H-M   'P 1'
#
loop_
_entity.id
_entity.type
_entity.pdbx_description
1 polymer ?
#
loop_
_entity_poly.entity_id
_entity_poly.type
_entity_poly.pdbx_seq_one_letter_code
_entity_poly.pdbx_strand_id
1 'polypeptide(L)'
;MHFSSSKRNNTSGSLVYLQSGWEILSAKEVRTRRKKMTTLKLSNLGVNVIVHRNFPLEEVKRVAAKLTPLGRVYIAFVVDHEYPRLQKTGKVVGVDVGVGKLLTTSDGEYEPDTRPHEKAFNKTSELHKALSRKKFLSLN
;
A
#
# COMPACT_ATOMS: atom_id res chain seq x y z
N MET A 1 -26.01 -6.73 -18.73
CA MET A 1 -25.73 -6.97 -20.16
C MET A 1 -24.99 -5.76 -20.72
N HIS A 2 -24.01 -6.03 -21.60
CA HIS A 2 -23.23 -5.11 -22.44
C HIS A 2 -22.35 -4.04 -21.77
N PHE A 3 -21.08 -4.39 -21.50
CA PHE A 3 -19.99 -3.40 -21.55
C PHE A 3 -19.50 -3.31 -23.00
N SER A 4 -19.81 -2.21 -23.68
CA SER A 4 -19.30 -1.93 -25.01
C SER A 4 -17.78 -1.74 -24.94
N SER A 5 -17.05 -2.62 -25.64
CA SER A 5 -15.64 -2.43 -25.97
C SER A 5 -15.50 -1.15 -26.79
N SER A 6 -14.89 -0.11 -26.21
CA SER A 6 -14.55 1.13 -26.92
C SER A 6 -13.20 1.65 -26.44
N LYS A 7 -12.23 1.63 -27.37
CA LYS A 7 -10.88 2.23 -27.37
C LYS A 7 -10.06 2.16 -26.08
N ARG A 8 -8.98 1.35 -26.13
CA ARG A 8 -7.86 1.39 -25.16
C ARG A 8 -7.19 2.76 -25.16
N ASN A 9 -7.69 3.67 -24.34
CA ASN A 9 -6.89 4.71 -23.73
C ASN A 9 -6.23 4.10 -22.49
N ASN A 10 -4.93 4.32 -22.33
CA ASN A 10 -4.09 3.91 -21.20
C ASN A 10 -4.43 4.63 -19.88
N THR A 11 -5.71 4.98 -19.68
CA THR A 11 -6.20 5.67 -18.50
C THR A 11 -6.34 4.64 -17.39
N SER A 12 -5.40 4.66 -16.45
CA SER A 12 -5.55 3.92 -15.19
C SER A 12 -6.80 4.45 -14.48
N GLY A 13 -7.90 3.69 -14.55
CA GLY A 13 -9.15 4.06 -13.91
C GLY A 13 -8.99 4.02 -12.40
N SER A 14 -9.20 5.16 -11.75
CA SER A 14 -9.33 5.26 -10.30
C SER A 14 -10.76 5.54 -9.92
N LEU A 15 -11.30 4.78 -8.97
CA LEU A 15 -12.63 5.00 -8.39
C LEU A 15 -12.45 5.34 -6.91
N VAL A 16 -13.12 6.39 -6.45
CA VAL A 16 -13.13 6.78 -5.03
C VAL A 16 -14.53 6.58 -4.51
N TYR A 17 -14.65 5.76 -3.47
CA TYR A 17 -15.87 5.54 -2.70
C TYR A 17 -15.74 6.34 -1.40
N LEU A 18 -16.79 7.07 -1.01
CA LEU A 18 -16.81 7.81 0.24
C LEU A 18 -17.12 6.84 1.39
N GLN A 19 -18.38 6.82 1.85
CA GLN A 19 -18.86 5.91 2.89
C GLN A 19 -19.87 4.88 2.35
N SER A 20 -20.29 5.03 1.09
CA SER A 20 -21.24 4.13 0.43
C SER A 20 -20.63 3.50 -0.82
N GLY A 21 -21.25 2.42 -1.30
CA GLY A 21 -20.80 1.69 -2.48
C GLY A 21 -19.66 0.70 -2.22
N TRP A 22 -19.36 0.42 -0.96
CA TRP A 22 -18.49 -0.66 -0.53
C TRP A 22 -19.04 -1.33 0.72
N GLU A 23 -18.87 -2.64 0.82
CA GLU A 23 -19.34 -3.46 1.94
C GLU A 23 -18.27 -4.47 2.33
N ILE A 24 -18.22 -4.81 3.61
CA ILE A 24 -17.37 -5.88 4.11
C ILE A 24 -18.23 -7.12 4.27
N LEU A 25 -17.96 -8.14 3.47
CA LEU A 25 -18.76 -9.36 3.43
C LEU A 25 -18.37 -10.35 4.52
N SER A 26 -17.08 -10.41 4.88
CA SER A 26 -16.61 -11.25 5.97
C SER A 26 -15.26 -10.79 6.48
N ALA A 27 -15.04 -10.96 7.78
CA ALA A 27 -13.73 -10.85 8.41
C ALA A 27 -13.41 -12.22 9.03
N LYS A 28 -12.57 -13.01 8.36
CA LYS A 28 -12.12 -14.31 8.86
C LYS A 28 -10.77 -14.17 9.54
N GLU A 29 -10.69 -14.61 10.78
CA GLU A 29 -9.40 -14.71 11.47
C GLU A 29 -8.64 -15.93 10.95
N VAL A 30 -7.49 -15.70 10.32
CA VAL A 30 -6.65 -16.79 9.82
C VAL A 30 -5.88 -17.36 11.01
N ARG A 31 -6.34 -18.52 11.49
CA ARG A 31 -5.82 -19.27 12.67
C ARG A 31 -4.30 -19.38 12.73
N THR A 32 -3.61 -19.37 11.59
CA THR A 32 -2.16 -19.59 11.49
C THR A 32 -1.29 -18.34 11.56
N ARG A 33 -1.82 -17.10 11.51
CA ARG A 33 -0.97 -15.89 11.39
C ARG A 33 -1.37 -14.63 12.18
N ARG A 34 -2.36 -14.65 13.08
CA ARG A 34 -2.94 -13.41 13.69
C ARG A 34 -3.30 -12.35 12.63
N LYS A 35 -3.66 -12.78 11.42
CA LYS A 35 -4.04 -11.92 10.31
C LYS A 35 -5.54 -12.06 10.10
N LYS A 36 -6.25 -10.93 10.09
CA LYS A 36 -7.66 -10.87 9.72
C LYS A 36 -7.74 -10.76 8.21
N MET A 37 -8.38 -11.72 7.56
CA MET A 37 -8.67 -11.69 6.14
C MET A 37 -10.08 -11.13 5.96
N THR A 38 -10.17 -9.93 5.42
CA THR A 38 -11.45 -9.23 5.22
C THR A 38 -11.80 -9.17 3.74
N THR A 39 -12.93 -9.77 3.34
CA THR A 39 -13.44 -9.68 1.97
C THR A 39 -14.23 -8.39 1.79
N LEU A 40 -13.72 -7.50 0.95
CA LEU A 40 -14.40 -6.28 0.53
C LEU A 40 -15.20 -6.55 -0.76
N LYS A 41 -16.42 -6.02 -0.84
CA LYS A 41 -17.22 -5.91 -2.07
C LYS A 41 -17.32 -4.44 -2.44
N LEU A 42 -16.97 -4.10 -3.67
CA LEU A 42 -17.17 -2.76 -4.21
C LEU A 42 -18.32 -2.83 -5.22
N SER A 43 -19.27 -1.90 -5.12
CA SER A 43 -20.49 -1.82 -5.95
C SER A 43 -20.23 -1.95 -7.45
N ASN A 44 -19.17 -1.31 -7.94
CA ASN A 44 -18.79 -1.31 -9.35
C ASN A 44 -17.56 -2.17 -9.67
N LEU A 45 -17.03 -2.91 -8.68
CA LEU A 45 -15.82 -3.70 -8.83
C LEU A 45 -15.93 -5.01 -8.02
N GLY A 46 -16.24 -6.11 -8.70
CA GLY A 46 -16.35 -7.45 -8.10
C GLY A 46 -14.99 -8.06 -7.76
N VAL A 47 -14.28 -7.51 -6.77
CA VAL A 47 -12.92 -7.94 -6.40
C VAL A 47 -12.84 -8.25 -4.92
N ASN A 48 -12.37 -9.45 -4.60
CA ASN A 48 -12.04 -9.84 -3.23
C ASN A 48 -10.67 -9.27 -2.84
N VAL A 49 -10.58 -8.73 -1.64
CA VAL A 49 -9.39 -8.02 -1.14
C VAL A 49 -8.88 -8.73 0.10
N ILE A 50 -7.58 -8.66 0.37
CA ILE A 50 -6.99 -9.09 1.63
C ILE A 50 -6.50 -7.85 2.36
N VAL A 51 -7.12 -7.56 3.50
CA VAL A 51 -6.68 -6.46 4.36
C VAL A 51 -5.48 -6.90 5.19
N HIS A 52 -4.39 -6.14 5.14
CA HIS A 52 -3.12 -6.50 5.78
C HIS A 52 -2.93 -5.94 7.20
N ARG A 53 -3.72 -4.92 7.59
CA ARG A 53 -3.61 -4.24 8.89
C ARG A 53 -4.97 -4.17 9.56
N ASN A 54 -5.00 -4.28 10.88
CA ASN A 54 -6.20 -3.98 11.65
C ASN A 54 -6.35 -2.46 11.77
N PHE A 55 -7.51 -1.94 11.40
CA PHE A 55 -7.89 -0.55 11.62
C PHE A 55 -9.40 -0.51 11.89
N PRO A 56 -9.89 0.50 12.63
CA PRO A 56 -11.31 0.69 12.85
C PRO A 56 -12.01 0.95 11.52
N LEU A 57 -12.88 0.02 11.13
CA LEU A 57 -13.62 0.08 9.87
C LEU A 57 -14.69 1.18 9.88
N GLU A 58 -15.21 1.50 11.07
CA GLU A 58 -16.21 2.55 11.30
C GLU A 58 -15.63 3.96 11.08
N GLU A 59 -14.32 4.11 11.24
CA GLU A 59 -13.59 5.38 11.06
C GLU A 59 -13.13 5.59 9.61
N VAL A 60 -13.46 4.67 8.69
CA VAL A 60 -13.11 4.80 7.27
C VAL A 60 -13.91 5.93 6.63
N LYS A 61 -13.22 6.98 6.21
CA LYS A 61 -13.83 8.12 5.50
C LYS A 61 -13.99 7.86 4.01
N ARG A 62 -12.99 7.19 3.40
CA ARG A 62 -12.91 6.99 1.95
C ARG A 62 -12.16 5.71 1.61
N VAL A 63 -12.58 5.05 0.53
CA VAL A 63 -11.89 3.92 -0.09
C VAL A 63 -11.52 4.29 -1.52
N ALA A 64 -10.22 4.32 -1.82
CA ALA A 64 -9.72 4.60 -3.16
C ALA A 64 -9.26 3.29 -3.82
N ALA A 65 -9.86 2.95 -4.97
CA ALA A 65 -9.48 1.82 -5.79
C ALA A 65 -8.77 2.30 -7.05
N LYS A 66 -7.54 1.82 -7.30
CA LYS A 66 -6.75 2.13 -8.50
C LYS A 66 -6.55 0.86 -9.32
N LEU A 67 -7.06 0.86 -10.54
CA LEU A 67 -6.78 -0.18 -11.52
C LEU A 67 -5.53 0.19 -12.31
N THR A 68 -4.52 -0.66 -12.25
CA THR A 68 -3.33 -0.52 -13.09
C THR A 68 -3.57 -1.14 -14.46
N PRO A 69 -2.88 -0.66 -15.52
CA PRO A 69 -2.96 -1.28 -16.86
C PRO A 69 -2.56 -2.76 -16.88
N LEU A 70 -1.84 -3.24 -15.86
CA LEU A 70 -1.46 -4.64 -15.66
C LEU A 70 -2.56 -5.48 -15.00
N GLY A 71 -3.77 -4.95 -14.84
CA GLY A 71 -4.91 -5.63 -14.23
C GLY A 71 -4.83 -5.77 -12.70
N ARG A 72 -3.82 -5.17 -12.05
CA ARG A 72 -3.74 -5.17 -10.58
C ARG A 72 -4.61 -4.06 -10.02
N VAL A 73 -5.36 -4.40 -8.98
CA VAL A 73 -6.21 -3.47 -8.23
C VAL A 73 -5.52 -3.15 -6.90
N TYR A 74 -5.32 -1.86 -6.64
CA TYR A 74 -4.83 -1.35 -5.35
C TYR A 74 -5.97 -0.66 -4.63
N ILE A 75 -6.16 -0.99 -3.35
CA ILE A 75 -7.22 -0.40 -2.54
C ILE A 75 -6.59 0.25 -1.32
N ALA A 76 -6.84 1.54 -1.14
CA ALA A 76 -6.40 2.32 0.00
C ALA A 76 -7.62 2.74 0.83
N PHE A 77 -7.59 2.40 2.12
CA PHE A 77 -8.54 2.87 3.11
C PHE A 77 -7.99 4.14 3.76
N VAL A 78 -8.74 5.23 3.72
CA VAL A 78 -8.42 6.48 4.39
C VAL A 78 -9.23 6.51 5.67
N VAL A 79 -8.52 6.48 6.80
CA VAL A 79 -9.08 6.39 8.15
C VAL A 79 -8.53 7.57 8.94
N ASP A 80 -9.41 8.28 9.64
CA ASP A 80 -8.99 9.26 10.64
C ASP A 80 -8.91 8.52 11.98
N HIS A 81 -7.69 8.23 12.42
CA HIS A 81 -7.44 7.52 13.66
C HIS A 81 -6.60 8.38 14.60
N GLU A 82 -7.09 8.60 15.82
CA GLU A 82 -6.32 9.28 16.85
C GLU A 82 -5.39 8.28 17.56
N TYR A 83 -4.09 8.54 17.52
CA TYR A 83 -3.14 7.75 18.30
C TYR A 83 -3.12 8.21 19.76
N PRO A 84 -3.15 7.28 20.73
CA PRO A 84 -3.04 7.63 22.14
C PRO A 84 -1.72 8.37 22.35
N ARG A 85 -1.80 9.58 22.94
CA ARG A 85 -0.61 10.36 23.28
C ARG A 85 0.11 9.66 24.44
N LEU A 86 1.38 9.36 24.23
CA LEU A 86 2.24 8.87 25.31
C LEU A 86 2.42 9.97 26.36
N GLN A 87 2.57 9.58 27.63
CA GLN A 87 2.87 10.52 28.70
C GLN A 87 4.19 11.25 28.40
N LYS A 88 4.21 12.57 28.57
CA LYS A 88 5.42 13.37 28.33
C LYS A 88 6.47 13.02 29.38
N THR A 89 7.65 12.60 28.94
CA THR A 89 8.76 12.19 29.81
C THR A 89 9.52 13.38 30.42
N GLY A 90 9.26 14.62 29.99
CA GLY A 90 9.98 15.82 30.44
C GLY A 90 11.43 15.94 29.95
N LYS A 91 11.99 14.87 29.38
CA LYS A 91 13.31 14.86 28.74
C LYS A 91 13.26 15.49 27.35
N VAL A 92 14.27 16.30 27.05
CA VAL A 92 14.52 16.84 25.70
C VAL A 92 15.70 16.08 25.13
N VAL A 93 15.50 15.39 24.02
CA VAL A 93 16.53 14.59 23.35
C VAL A 93 16.65 15.09 21.92
N GLY A 94 17.87 15.42 21.50
CA GLY A 94 18.17 15.74 20.11
C GLY A 94 18.14 14.48 19.28
N VAL A 95 17.44 14.50 18.15
CA VAL A 95 17.34 13.37 17.23
C VAL A 95 17.93 13.77 15.89
N ASP A 96 18.95 13.04 15.45
CA ASP A 96 19.54 13.15 14.13
C ASP A 96 19.22 11.90 13.29
N VAL A 97 18.83 12.11 12.03
CA VAL A 97 18.37 11.06 11.12
C VAL A 97 19.19 11.16 9.84
N GLY A 98 19.88 10.09 9.45
CA GLY A 98 20.78 10.10 8.31
C GLY A 98 20.80 8.81 7.49
N VAL A 99 21.61 8.81 6.43
CA VAL A 99 21.82 7.65 5.53
C VAL A 99 22.92 6.71 6.04
N GLY A 100 23.83 7.23 6.88
CA GLY A 100 24.85 6.43 7.55
C GLY A 100 24.31 5.67 8.76
N LYS A 101 23.44 6.33 9.54
CA LYS A 101 22.75 5.79 10.71
C LYS A 101 21.29 6.22 10.64
N LEU A 102 20.38 5.28 10.84
CA LEU A 102 18.94 5.55 10.76
C LEU A 102 18.51 6.55 11.82
N LEU A 103 19.06 6.45 13.02
CA LEU A 103 18.72 7.30 14.15
C LEU A 103 19.96 7.50 15.02
N THR A 104 20.24 8.73 15.45
CA THR A 104 21.20 9.03 16.50
C THR A 104 20.53 9.96 17.50
N THR A 105 20.65 9.65 18.79
CA THR A 105 20.11 10.48 19.86
C THR A 105 21.23 11.19 20.60
N SER A 106 20.94 12.37 21.16
CA SER A 106 21.90 13.11 22.01
C SER A 106 22.31 12.34 23.27
N ASP A 107 21.53 11.33 23.66
CA ASP A 107 21.81 10.45 24.79
C ASP A 107 22.89 9.39 24.45
N GLY A 108 23.37 9.35 23.20
CA GLY A 108 24.45 8.47 22.74
C GLY A 108 23.98 7.18 22.07
N GLU A 109 22.67 6.87 22.12
CA GLU A 109 22.09 5.71 21.44
C GLU A 109 22.01 5.94 19.92
N TYR A 110 22.30 4.90 19.14
CA TYR A 110 22.13 4.95 17.68
C TYR A 110 21.52 3.66 17.12
N GLU A 111 20.72 3.81 16.08
CA GLU A 111 20.16 2.71 15.29
C GLU A 111 20.85 2.67 13.92
N PRO A 112 21.42 1.52 13.50
CA PRO A 112 22.04 1.40 12.18
C PRO A 112 21.01 1.45 11.04
N ASP A 113 21.42 1.95 9.88
CA ASP A 113 20.58 1.85 8.68
C ASP A 113 20.67 0.44 8.09
N THR A 114 19.54 -0.27 8.12
CA THR A 114 19.43 -1.64 7.59
C THR A 114 19.35 -1.70 6.07
N ARG A 115 19.19 -0.55 5.40
CA ARG A 115 19.07 -0.39 3.93
C ARG A 115 18.29 -1.52 3.23
N PRO A 116 17.11 -1.90 3.73
CA PRO A 116 16.41 -3.09 3.23
C PRO A 116 15.97 -2.95 1.77
N HIS A 117 15.91 -1.72 1.26
CA HIS A 117 15.54 -1.39 -0.11
C HIS A 117 16.68 -1.58 -1.11
N GLU A 118 17.95 -1.62 -0.71
CA GLU A 118 19.09 -1.78 -1.64
C GLU A 118 18.96 -3.04 -2.49
N LYS A 119 18.57 -4.17 -1.88
CA LYS A 119 18.38 -5.44 -2.61
C LYS A 119 17.28 -5.34 -3.66
N ALA A 120 16.16 -4.70 -3.33
CA ALA A 120 15.07 -4.48 -4.26
C ALA A 120 15.47 -3.51 -5.39
N PHE A 121 16.23 -2.47 -5.05
CA PHE A 121 16.73 -1.49 -5.99
C PHE A 121 17.71 -2.13 -6.99
N ASN A 122 18.69 -2.90 -6.50
CA ASN A 122 19.67 -3.60 -7.33
C ASN A 122 18.98 -4.56 -8.30
N LYS A 123 18.01 -5.35 -7.80
CA LYS A 123 17.24 -6.26 -8.64
C LYS A 123 16.44 -5.53 -9.72
N THR A 124 15.82 -4.40 -9.38
CA THR A 124 15.12 -3.55 -10.34
C THR A 124 16.11 -3.01 -11.39
N SER A 125 17.25 -2.47 -10.95
CA SER A 125 18.31 -1.95 -11.84
C SER A 125 18.82 -3.00 -12.83
N GLU A 126 19.09 -4.22 -12.36
CA GLU A 126 19.49 -5.35 -13.21
C GLU A 126 18.44 -5.69 -14.27
N LEU A 127 17.17 -5.77 -13.88
CA LEU A 127 16.05 -6.06 -14.78
C LEU A 127 15.87 -4.95 -15.82
N HIS A 128 15.95 -3.68 -15.42
CA HIS A 128 15.89 -2.54 -16.33
C HIS A 128 17.07 -2.55 -17.32
N LYS A 129 18.28 -2.84 -16.86
CA LYS A 129 19.48 -2.94 -17.71
C LYS A 129 19.34 -4.09 -18.71
N ALA A 130 18.83 -5.24 -18.27
CA ALA A 130 18.58 -6.40 -19.14
C ALA A 130 17.50 -6.10 -20.20
N LEU A 131 16.41 -5.44 -19.79
CA LEU A 131 15.33 -5.03 -20.68
C LEU A 131 15.82 -4.02 -21.74
N SER A 132 16.64 -3.05 -21.35
CA SER A 132 17.20 -2.04 -22.27
C SER A 132 18.08 -2.65 -23.37
N ARG A 133 18.69 -3.82 -23.14
CA ARG A 133 19.49 -4.53 -24.15
C ARG A 133 18.65 -5.40 -25.09
N LYS A 134 17.38 -5.65 -24.76
CA LYS A 134 16.49 -6.41 -25.64
C LYS A 134 15.92 -5.49 -26.71
N LYS A 135 16.07 -5.89 -27.97
CA LYS A 135 15.37 -5.26 -29.09
C LYS A 135 13.89 -5.61 -28.98
N PHE A 136 13.02 -4.61 -28.99
CA PHE A 136 11.58 -4.85 -28.98
C PHE A 136 11.19 -5.44 -30.34
N LEU A 137 10.93 -6.75 -30.39
CA LEU A 137 10.40 -7.42 -31.56
C LEU A 137 8.87 -7.25 -31.58
N SER A 138 8.38 -6.01 -31.68
CA SER A 138 6.98 -5.83 -32.11
C SER A 138 6.96 -5.84 -33.63
N LEU A 139 6.80 -7.03 -34.18
CA LEU A 139 6.17 -7.22 -35.48
C LEU A 139 4.81 -7.85 -35.20
N ASN A 140 3.76 -7.06 -35.41
CA ASN A 140 2.32 -7.37 -35.49
C ASN A 140 1.68 -8.24 -34.39
#